data_AF-S3LPU8-F1
#
_entry.id   AF-S3LPU8-F1
#
_cell.length_a   1.000
_cell.length_b   1.000
_cell.length_c   1.000
_cell.angle_alpha   90.00
_cell.angle_beta   90.00
_cell.angle_gamma   90.00
#
_symmetry.space_group_name_H-M   'P 1'
#
loop_
_entity.id
_entity.type
_entity.pdbx_description
1 polymer ?
#
loop_
_entity_poly.entity_id
_entity_poly.type
_entity_poly.pdbx_seq_one_letter_code
_entity_poly.pdbx_strand_id
1 'polypeptide(L)'
;MKKITALVVTFLIVGVSFAQIVRLDRDTAFYIYLKGSQTVLTPKDELNYAKSFENLTYRKYKNDEFEWDEQFTKIKQSLKEKIHSVDMDVSYIVMTDVKLENYDFTNEGFPVSISEKIFFPYDHFNNWASLDSDSILDKRIALKLDRFEKYNFIAMPKVEAKKFLQTRKNTYGNVNRQVSLQVTFKIAEFDSEEYKSFANIALSNDYLPVVGIIEKVEVYDTSNSYNVEKIGELMVK
;
A
#
# COMPACT_ATOMS: atom_id res chain seq x y z
N MET A 1 -6.97 45.90 -47.44
CA MET A 1 -7.17 45.38 -46.07
C MET A 1 -6.99 43.86 -46.11
N LYS A 2 -5.92 43.34 -45.52
CA LYS A 2 -5.59 41.90 -45.51
C LYS A 2 -6.44 41.20 -44.45
N LYS A 3 -7.24 40.20 -44.84
CA LYS A 3 -7.97 39.34 -43.91
C LYS A 3 -6.98 38.33 -43.32
N ILE A 4 -6.70 38.45 -42.02
CA ILE A 4 -5.91 37.47 -41.27
C ILE A 4 -6.88 36.36 -40.85
N THR A 5 -6.74 35.19 -41.44
CA THR A 5 -7.46 33.99 -41.03
C THR A 5 -6.82 33.49 -39.73
N ALA A 6 -7.53 33.62 -38.61
CA ALA A 6 -7.10 33.09 -37.34
C ALA A 6 -7.13 31.55 -37.38
N LEU A 7 -5.95 30.93 -37.34
CA LEU A 7 -5.79 29.49 -37.20
C LEU A 7 -5.98 29.17 -35.70
N VAL A 8 -7.15 28.66 -35.31
CA VAL A 8 -7.37 28.12 -33.97
C VAL A 8 -6.66 26.78 -33.90
N VAL A 9 -5.44 26.78 -33.37
CA VAL A 9 -4.74 25.55 -32.99
C VAL A 9 -5.39 25.06 -31.70
N THR A 10 -6.37 24.18 -31.84
CA THR A 10 -6.94 23.43 -30.71
C THR A 10 -5.84 22.49 -30.22
N PHE A 11 -5.12 22.89 -29.16
CA PHE A 11 -4.32 21.96 -28.38
C PHE A 11 -5.30 21.00 -27.69
N LEU A 12 -5.56 19.84 -28.33
CA LEU A 12 -6.01 18.66 -27.62
C LEU A 12 -4.88 18.26 -26.68
N ILE A 13 -4.91 18.80 -25.46
CA ILE A 13 -4.22 18.21 -24.33
C ILE A 13 -4.93 16.87 -24.14
N VAL A 14 -4.41 15.82 -24.77
CA VAL A 14 -4.69 14.45 -24.35
C VAL A 14 -4.13 14.40 -22.94
N GLY A 15 -5.02 14.62 -21.96
CA GLY A 15 -4.73 14.40 -20.56
C GLY A 15 -4.43 12.92 -20.43
N VAL A 16 -3.16 12.56 -20.55
CA VAL A 16 -2.67 11.33 -19.97
C VAL A 16 -2.83 11.57 -18.48
N SER A 17 -3.95 11.09 -17.94
CA SER A 17 -4.13 10.93 -16.50
C SER A 17 -2.98 10.04 -16.05
N PHE A 18 -1.87 10.64 -15.63
CA PHE A 18 -0.90 9.93 -14.82
C PHE A 18 -1.69 9.50 -13.59
N ALA A 19 -2.06 8.22 -13.54
CA ALA A 19 -2.64 7.64 -12.35
C ALA A 19 -1.69 8.03 -11.20
N GLN A 20 -2.18 8.89 -10.31
CA GLN A 20 -1.40 9.34 -9.17
C GLN A 20 -1.01 8.07 -8.42
N ILE A 21 0.29 7.85 -8.25
CA ILE A 21 0.78 6.68 -7.51
C ILE A 21 0.39 6.90 -6.05
N VAL A 22 -0.68 6.24 -5.60
CA VAL A 22 -1.15 6.34 -4.22
C VAL A 22 -0.50 5.24 -3.41
N ARG A 23 0.45 5.60 -2.55
CA ARG A 23 0.98 4.64 -1.56
C ARG A 23 -0.12 4.37 -0.53
N LEU A 24 -0.41 3.09 -0.27
CA LEU A 24 -1.32 2.74 0.81
C LEU A 24 -0.61 2.99 2.15
N ASP A 25 -1.02 4.05 2.84
CA ASP A 25 -0.59 4.30 4.22
C ASP A 25 -1.53 3.61 5.23
N ARG A 26 -1.09 3.58 6.49
CA ARG A 26 -1.80 2.93 7.60
C ARG A 26 -3.19 3.51 7.81
N ASP A 27 -3.32 4.83 7.78
CA ASP A 27 -4.57 5.52 8.12
C ASP A 27 -5.61 5.27 7.02
N THR A 28 -5.20 5.32 5.76
CA THR A 28 -6.02 4.96 4.59
C THR A 28 -6.43 3.50 4.65
N ALA A 29 -5.50 2.58 4.98
CA ALA A 29 -5.82 1.16 5.14
C ALA A 29 -6.84 0.91 6.25
N PHE A 30 -6.80 1.70 7.33
CA PHE A 30 -7.78 1.64 8.41
C PHE A 30 -9.16 2.09 7.96
N TYR A 31 -9.25 3.21 7.24
CA TYR A 31 -10.53 3.69 6.70
C TYR A 31 -11.10 2.72 5.65
N ILE A 32 -10.25 2.11 4.81
CA ILE A 32 -10.66 1.02 3.90
C ILE A 32 -11.26 -0.14 4.69
N TYR A 33 -10.58 -0.59 5.75
CA TYR A 33 -11.11 -1.65 6.61
C TYR A 33 -12.48 -1.27 7.18
N LEU A 34 -12.62 -0.10 7.80
CA LEU A 34 -13.88 0.34 8.40
C LEU A 34 -15.01 0.44 7.37
N LYS A 35 -14.73 1.00 6.19
CA LYS A 35 -15.69 1.14 5.09
C LYS A 35 -16.12 -0.22 4.55
N GLY A 36 -15.16 -1.08 4.21
CA GLY A 36 -15.43 -2.37 3.57
C GLY A 36 -16.07 -3.39 4.51
N SER A 37 -15.63 -3.45 5.77
CA SER A 37 -16.19 -4.35 6.78
C SER A 37 -17.53 -3.88 7.35
N GLN A 38 -17.94 -2.65 7.03
CA GLN A 38 -19.10 -1.98 7.62
C GLN A 38 -19.07 -1.99 9.15
N THR A 39 -17.87 -1.86 9.74
CA THR A 39 -17.68 -1.87 11.18
C THR A 39 -18.44 -0.69 11.81
N VAL A 40 -19.34 -1.01 12.73
CA VAL A 40 -20.06 0.01 13.53
C VAL A 40 -19.16 0.45 14.68
N LEU A 41 -18.72 1.70 14.65
CA LEU A 41 -17.91 2.28 15.73
C LEU A 41 -18.78 2.56 16.96
N THR A 42 -18.31 2.14 18.12
CA THR A 42 -18.92 2.48 19.40
C THR A 42 -18.48 3.88 19.87
N PRO A 43 -19.19 4.52 20.81
CA PRO A 43 -18.72 5.77 21.41
C PRO A 43 -17.31 5.67 22.03
N LYS A 44 -16.94 4.47 22.48
CA LYS A 44 -15.61 4.16 23.00
C LYS A 44 -14.55 4.18 21.88
N ASP A 45 -14.85 3.61 20.72
CA ASP A 45 -13.97 3.67 19.55
C ASP A 45 -13.80 5.10 19.04
N GLU A 46 -14.89 5.87 19.00
CA GLU A 46 -14.86 7.30 18.63
C GLU A 46 -13.99 8.12 19.60
N LEU A 47 -14.09 7.85 20.90
CA LEU A 47 -13.24 8.47 21.92
C LEU A 47 -11.77 8.06 21.75
N ASN A 48 -11.50 6.78 21.51
CA ASN A 48 -10.14 6.30 21.27
C ASN A 48 -9.55 6.88 19.98
N TYR A 49 -10.37 7.10 18.94
CA TYR A 49 -9.97 7.83 17.74
C TYR A 49 -9.58 9.26 18.08
N ALA A 50 -10.38 9.97 18.88
CA ALA A 50 -10.05 11.32 19.32
C ALA A 50 -8.75 11.37 20.13
N LYS A 51 -8.49 10.38 20.98
CA LYS A 51 -7.25 10.27 21.75
C LYS A 51 -6.01 10.05 20.86
N SER A 52 -6.13 9.26 19.78
CA SER A 52 -5.00 8.89 18.92
C SER A 52 -4.74 9.87 17.77
N PHE A 53 -5.77 10.25 17.03
CA PHE A 53 -5.63 11.07 15.82
C PHE A 53 -5.88 12.55 16.07
N GLU A 54 -6.78 12.88 16.98
CA GLU A 54 -7.18 14.27 17.30
C GLU A 54 -6.65 14.69 18.68
N ASN A 55 -5.47 14.15 19.06
CA ASN A 55 -4.94 14.21 20.41
C ASN A 55 -4.83 15.63 20.99
N LEU A 56 -4.43 16.60 20.15
CA LEU A 56 -4.31 18.00 20.57
C LEU A 56 -5.68 18.58 20.98
N THR A 57 -6.71 18.33 20.18
CA THR A 57 -8.08 18.74 20.46
C THR A 57 -8.59 18.03 21.72
N TYR A 58 -8.43 16.71 21.81
CA TYR A 58 -8.79 15.95 23.01
C TYR A 58 -8.14 16.51 24.27
N ARG A 59 -6.82 16.71 24.28
CA ARG A 59 -6.09 17.19 25.46
C ARG A 59 -6.51 18.61 25.87
N LYS A 60 -6.82 19.48 24.91
CA LYS A 60 -7.20 20.86 25.17
C LYS A 60 -8.59 20.97 25.81
N TYR A 61 -9.55 20.17 25.34
CA TYR A 61 -10.96 20.38 25.67
C TYR A 61 -11.58 19.33 26.61
N LYS A 62 -10.95 18.16 26.83
CA LYS A 62 -11.55 17.04 27.60
C LYS A 62 -12.08 17.34 29.02
N ASN A 63 -11.64 18.44 29.65
CA ASN A 63 -12.04 18.82 31.01
C ASN A 63 -13.10 19.93 31.03
N ASP A 64 -13.51 20.43 29.87
CA ASP A 64 -14.60 21.40 29.69
C ASP A 64 -15.74 20.67 28.98
N GLU A 65 -16.80 20.34 29.72
CA GLU A 65 -17.86 19.46 29.22
C GLU A 65 -18.63 20.05 28.03
N PHE A 66 -18.78 21.38 27.97
CA PHE A 66 -19.51 22.06 26.91
C PHE A 66 -18.66 22.17 25.65
N GLU A 67 -17.41 22.63 25.78
CA GLU A 67 -16.48 22.69 24.66
C GLU A 67 -16.14 21.28 24.13
N TRP A 68 -16.00 20.30 25.03
CA TRP A 68 -15.72 18.93 24.64
C TRP A 68 -16.85 18.33 23.79
N ASP A 69 -18.11 18.54 24.16
CA ASP A 69 -19.25 18.01 23.39
C ASP A 69 -19.27 18.56 21.96
N GLU A 70 -19.01 19.86 21.79
CA GLU A 70 -18.93 20.49 20.48
C GLU A 70 -17.77 19.92 19.63
N GLN A 71 -16.57 19.85 20.21
CA GLN A 71 -15.39 19.36 19.49
C GLN A 71 -15.51 17.86 19.18
N PHE A 72 -16.02 17.07 20.11
CA PHE A 72 -16.20 15.64 19.91
C PHE A 72 -17.23 15.35 18.81
N THR A 73 -18.28 16.16 18.70
CA THR A 73 -19.23 16.08 17.57
C THR A 73 -18.55 16.34 16.24
N LYS A 74 -17.67 17.35 16.14
CA LYS A 74 -16.88 17.62 14.93
C LYS A 74 -15.92 16.49 14.59
N ILE A 75 -15.27 15.90 15.60
CA ILE A 75 -14.37 14.75 15.41
C ILE A 75 -15.13 13.55 14.85
N LYS A 76 -16.30 13.21 15.41
CA LYS A 76 -17.16 12.12 14.90
C LYS A 76 -17.59 12.35 13.45
N GLN A 77 -17.95 13.59 13.11
CA GLN A 77 -18.30 13.94 11.74
C GLN A 77 -17.10 13.78 10.80
N SER A 78 -15.94 14.32 11.16
CA SER A 78 -14.71 14.18 10.36
C SER A 78 -14.31 12.72 10.17
N LEU A 79 -14.42 11.89 11.21
CA LEU A 79 -14.15 10.45 11.12
C LEU A 79 -15.10 9.77 10.11
N LYS A 80 -16.40 10.05 10.18
CA LYS A 80 -17.39 9.53 9.21
C LYS A 80 -17.06 9.97 7.78
N GLU A 81 -16.68 11.23 7.60
CA GLU A 81 -16.28 11.77 6.30
C GLU A 81 -15.03 11.04 5.76
N LYS A 82 -13.98 10.86 6.57
CA LYS A 82 -12.77 10.11 6.17
C LYS A 82 -13.07 8.66 5.78
N ILE A 83 -13.92 7.97 6.55
CA ILE A 83 -14.37 6.61 6.24
C ILE A 83 -15.14 6.61 4.92
N HIS A 84 -16.05 7.57 4.69
CA HIS A 84 -16.85 7.61 3.47
C HIS A 84 -16.02 7.97 2.23
N SER A 85 -15.09 8.92 2.36
CA SER A 85 -14.31 9.48 1.26
C SER A 85 -13.20 8.57 0.74
N VAL A 86 -12.84 7.51 1.47
CA VAL A 86 -11.78 6.62 1.00
C VAL A 86 -12.24 5.90 -0.28
N ASP A 87 -11.45 6.03 -1.34
CA ASP A 87 -11.75 5.44 -2.64
C ASP A 87 -11.28 3.99 -2.66
N MET A 88 -12.20 3.05 -2.93
CA MET A 88 -11.87 1.63 -3.00
C MET A 88 -11.50 1.18 -4.42
N ASP A 89 -11.73 2.02 -5.42
CA ASP A 89 -11.57 1.70 -6.85
C ASP A 89 -10.20 2.16 -7.41
N VAL A 90 -9.41 2.89 -6.62
CA VAL A 90 -8.06 3.32 -7.01
C VAL A 90 -7.03 2.21 -6.82
N SER A 91 -5.99 2.29 -7.65
CA SER A 91 -4.81 1.44 -7.51
C SER A 91 -3.86 2.02 -6.48
N TYR A 92 -3.47 1.18 -5.53
CA TYR A 92 -2.48 1.48 -4.51
C TYR A 92 -1.13 0.84 -4.84
N ILE A 93 -0.06 1.36 -4.22
CA ILE A 93 1.25 0.71 -4.22
C ILE A 93 1.73 0.30 -2.83
N VAL A 94 2.43 -0.83 -2.78
CA VAL A 94 3.28 -1.26 -1.66
C VAL A 94 4.65 -1.64 -2.19
N MET A 95 5.70 -1.34 -1.42
CA MET A 95 7.08 -1.68 -1.78
C MET A 95 7.60 -2.79 -0.88
N THR A 96 8.39 -3.69 -1.45
CA THR A 96 9.08 -4.75 -0.73
C THR A 96 10.38 -5.12 -1.42
N ASP A 97 11.21 -5.94 -0.80
CA ASP A 97 12.45 -6.41 -1.41
C ASP A 97 12.42 -7.93 -1.59
N VAL A 98 13.03 -8.40 -2.67
CA VAL A 98 13.23 -9.82 -2.92
C VAL A 98 14.67 -10.08 -3.35
N LYS A 99 15.10 -11.33 -3.20
CA LYS A 99 16.41 -11.79 -3.66
C LYS A 99 16.23 -12.63 -4.92
N LEU A 100 16.89 -12.23 -5.99
CA LEU A 100 16.97 -13.03 -7.21
C LEU A 100 17.75 -14.32 -6.96
N GLU A 101 17.31 -15.40 -7.59
CA GLU A 101 18.05 -16.65 -7.62
C GLU A 101 19.17 -16.62 -8.67
N ASN A 102 19.72 -17.78 -8.99
CA ASN A 102 20.70 -17.88 -10.08
C ASN A 102 20.00 -17.70 -11.43
N TYR A 103 20.73 -17.14 -12.40
CA TYR A 103 20.21 -16.93 -13.73
C TYR A 103 19.83 -18.26 -14.40
N ASP A 104 18.62 -18.33 -14.91
CA ASP A 104 18.12 -19.45 -15.70
C ASP A 104 18.44 -19.18 -17.17
N PHE A 105 19.43 -19.89 -17.70
CA PHE A 105 19.87 -19.76 -19.09
C PHE A 105 18.88 -20.35 -20.10
N THR A 106 18.02 -21.28 -19.68
CA THR A 106 17.00 -21.87 -20.55
C THR A 106 15.85 -20.90 -20.75
N ASN A 107 15.47 -20.21 -19.68
CA ASN A 107 14.31 -19.32 -19.64
C ASN A 107 14.66 -17.83 -19.76
N GLU A 108 15.95 -17.51 -19.89
CA GLU A 108 16.52 -16.16 -20.00
C GLU A 108 16.02 -15.17 -18.94
N GLY A 109 16.31 -15.46 -17.68
CA GLY A 109 15.90 -14.58 -16.59
C GLY A 109 16.30 -15.08 -15.21
N PHE A 110 15.69 -14.47 -14.19
CA PHE A 110 15.92 -14.79 -12.79
C PHE A 110 14.65 -15.33 -12.14
N PRO A 111 14.69 -16.57 -11.62
CA PRO A 111 13.67 -17.04 -10.69
C PRO A 111 13.67 -16.20 -9.40
N VAL A 112 12.51 -16.12 -8.78
CA VAL A 112 12.25 -15.42 -7.52
C VAL A 112 11.32 -16.29 -6.68
N SER A 113 11.69 -16.49 -5.41
CA SER A 113 10.86 -17.22 -4.45
C SER A 113 10.13 -16.24 -3.53
N ILE A 114 8.79 -16.20 -3.63
CA ILE A 114 7.91 -15.43 -2.74
C ILE A 114 7.12 -16.39 -1.87
N SER A 115 7.12 -16.15 -0.55
CA SER A 115 6.39 -17.00 0.41
C SER A 115 4.88 -16.77 0.32
N GLU A 116 4.10 -17.85 0.27
CA GLU A 116 2.63 -17.84 0.38
C GLU A 116 2.13 -17.11 1.64
N LYS A 117 2.93 -17.13 2.72
CA LYS A 117 2.56 -16.56 4.02
C LYS A 117 2.91 -15.08 4.15
N ILE A 118 3.42 -14.43 3.11
CA ILE A 118 3.79 -13.02 3.19
C ILE A 118 2.56 -12.13 3.35
N PHE A 119 2.65 -11.18 4.27
CA PHE A 119 1.74 -10.05 4.45
C PHE A 119 2.54 -8.82 4.90
N PHE A 120 1.96 -7.65 4.72
CA PHE A 120 2.56 -6.36 5.04
C PHE A 120 1.88 -5.80 6.28
N PRO A 121 2.51 -5.90 7.47
CA PRO A 121 1.96 -5.29 8.67
C PRO A 121 2.12 -3.77 8.60
N TYR A 122 1.07 -3.05 8.96
CA TYR A 122 1.19 -1.66 9.38
C TYR A 122 1.26 -1.62 10.91
N ASP A 123 2.18 -0.81 11.42
CA ASP A 123 2.36 -0.63 12.87
C ASP A 123 1.11 -0.06 13.54
N HIS A 124 1.05 -0.21 14.86
CA HIS A 124 0.00 0.40 15.67
C HIS A 124 -0.09 1.91 15.46
N PHE A 125 -1.25 2.48 15.76
CA PHE A 125 -1.38 3.93 15.89
C PHE A 125 -0.50 4.41 17.04
N ASN A 126 0.17 5.56 16.83
CA ASN A 126 1.02 6.12 17.88
C ASN A 126 0.10 6.68 18.97
N ASN A 127 0.04 5.98 20.11
CA ASN A 127 -0.92 6.27 21.15
C ASN A 127 -0.21 6.96 22.31
N TRP A 128 -0.25 8.29 22.32
CA TRP A 128 0.25 9.08 23.46
C TRP A 128 -0.69 9.01 24.68
N ALA A 129 -1.90 8.51 24.48
CA ALA A 129 -2.87 8.23 25.52
C ALA A 129 -3.10 6.72 25.62
N SER A 130 -3.37 6.22 26.82
CA SER A 130 -3.80 4.83 27.04
C SER A 130 -5.08 4.56 26.26
N LEU A 131 -4.98 3.71 25.23
CA LEU A 131 -6.15 3.10 24.63
C LEU A 131 -6.67 1.98 25.52
N ASP A 132 -7.95 1.69 25.37
CA ASP A 132 -8.50 0.48 25.96
C ASP A 132 -7.96 -0.74 25.20
N SER A 133 -7.66 -1.82 25.92
CA SER A 133 -6.99 -3.01 25.39
C SER A 133 -7.80 -3.79 24.34
N ASP A 134 -9.11 -3.56 24.28
CA ASP A 134 -10.05 -4.13 23.32
C ASP A 134 -10.39 -3.17 22.16
N SER A 135 -9.75 -1.99 22.13
CA SER A 135 -9.99 -0.98 21.10
C SER A 135 -9.60 -1.50 19.72
N ILE A 136 -10.45 -1.25 18.72
CA ILE A 136 -10.11 -1.53 17.32
C ILE A 136 -8.84 -0.78 16.86
N LEU A 137 -8.54 0.36 17.49
CA LEU A 137 -7.35 1.16 17.23
C LEU A 137 -6.07 0.61 17.88
N ASP A 138 -6.19 -0.37 18.76
CA ASP A 138 -5.04 -1.10 19.29
C ASP A 138 -4.60 -2.24 18.35
N LYS A 139 -5.44 -2.60 17.37
CA LYS A 139 -5.12 -3.65 16.39
C LYS A 139 -4.19 -3.14 15.30
N ARG A 140 -3.32 -4.03 14.81
CA ARG A 140 -2.50 -3.77 13.61
C ARG A 140 -3.32 -4.04 12.35
N ILE A 141 -2.90 -3.47 11.23
CA ILE A 141 -3.48 -3.81 9.93
C ILE A 141 -2.54 -4.79 9.23
N ALA A 142 -3.10 -5.83 8.65
CA ALA A 142 -2.37 -6.76 7.80
C ALA A 142 -2.87 -6.62 6.36
N LEU A 143 -2.00 -6.11 5.48
CA LEU A 143 -2.25 -6.15 4.05
C LEU A 143 -1.75 -7.48 3.47
N LYS A 144 -2.63 -8.27 2.88
CA LYS A 144 -2.27 -9.45 2.10
C LYS A 144 -2.45 -9.14 0.62
N LEU A 145 -1.44 -9.45 -0.19
CA LEU A 145 -1.57 -9.43 -1.64
C LEU A 145 -2.00 -10.81 -2.12
N ASP A 146 -3.13 -10.88 -2.83
CA ASP A 146 -3.67 -12.13 -3.38
C ASP A 146 -2.69 -12.76 -4.36
N ARG A 147 -2.47 -14.07 -4.19
CA ARG A 147 -1.62 -14.92 -5.05
C ARG A 147 -0.22 -14.37 -5.36
N PHE A 148 0.36 -13.60 -4.44
CA PHE A 148 1.68 -12.98 -4.66
C PHE A 148 2.79 -14.02 -4.88
N GLU A 149 2.68 -15.19 -4.27
CA GLU A 149 3.60 -16.32 -4.44
C GLU A 149 3.73 -16.80 -5.89
N LYS A 150 2.73 -16.54 -6.75
CA LYS A 150 2.72 -16.99 -8.14
C LYS A 150 3.66 -16.16 -9.01
N TYR A 151 4.00 -14.95 -8.58
CA TYR A 151 4.93 -14.07 -9.25
C TYR A 151 6.35 -14.53 -8.91
N ASN A 152 7.00 -15.22 -9.85
CA ASN A 152 8.18 -16.04 -9.55
C ASN A 152 9.32 -15.90 -10.56
N PHE A 153 9.18 -15.04 -11.57
CA PHE A 153 10.19 -14.93 -12.62
C PHE A 153 10.35 -13.52 -13.21
N ILE A 154 11.59 -13.10 -13.43
CA ILE A 154 11.93 -11.84 -14.10
C ILE A 154 12.66 -12.18 -15.39
N ALA A 155 12.06 -11.90 -16.53
CA ALA A 155 12.74 -12.02 -17.80
C ALA A 155 13.83 -10.97 -17.93
N MET A 156 15.04 -11.40 -18.29
CA MET A 156 16.16 -10.51 -18.52
C MET A 156 17.13 -11.17 -19.51
N PRO A 157 17.26 -10.63 -20.74
CA PRO A 157 18.17 -11.18 -21.74
C PRO A 157 19.59 -11.32 -21.21
N LYS A 158 20.32 -12.34 -21.68
CA LYS A 158 21.65 -12.71 -21.18
C LYS A 158 22.65 -11.54 -21.13
N VAL A 159 22.61 -10.65 -22.12
CA VAL A 159 23.49 -9.47 -22.19
C VAL A 159 23.19 -8.48 -21.07
N GLU A 160 21.90 -8.22 -20.82
CA GLU A 160 21.43 -7.33 -19.76
C GLU A 160 21.69 -7.93 -18.38
N ALA A 161 21.38 -9.22 -18.20
CA ALA A 161 21.65 -9.96 -16.97
C ALA A 161 23.13 -9.96 -16.62
N LYS A 162 24.02 -10.12 -17.62
CA LYS A 162 25.46 -10.02 -17.40
C LYS A 162 25.87 -8.64 -16.90
N LYS A 163 25.36 -7.56 -17.52
CA LYS A 163 25.63 -6.18 -17.09
C LYS A 163 25.12 -5.94 -15.67
N PHE A 164 23.88 -6.34 -15.40
CA PHE A 164 23.23 -6.25 -14.10
C PHE A 164 24.03 -6.93 -12.97
N LEU A 165 24.52 -8.15 -13.20
CA LEU A 165 25.30 -8.87 -12.19
C LEU A 165 26.70 -8.27 -12.01
N GLN A 166 27.30 -7.74 -13.08
CA GLN A 166 28.63 -7.12 -13.02
C GLN A 166 28.63 -5.85 -12.17
N THR A 167 27.60 -4.99 -12.28
CA THR A 167 27.51 -3.77 -11.47
C THR A 167 27.30 -4.04 -9.98
N ARG A 168 26.76 -5.22 -9.64
CA ARG A 168 26.48 -5.65 -8.27
C ARG A 168 27.52 -6.60 -7.68
N LYS A 169 28.58 -6.92 -8.42
CA LYS A 169 29.66 -7.80 -7.97
C LYS A 169 30.66 -7.00 -7.16
N ASN A 170 30.91 -7.42 -5.92
CA ASN A 170 31.95 -6.81 -5.10
C ASN A 170 33.36 -7.35 -5.44
N THR A 171 34.39 -6.79 -4.82
CA THR A 171 35.80 -7.17 -5.03
C THR A 171 36.11 -8.63 -4.68
N TYR A 172 35.32 -9.24 -3.79
CA TYR A 172 35.43 -10.66 -3.41
C TYR A 172 34.64 -11.60 -4.32
N GLY A 173 33.93 -11.04 -5.30
CA GLY A 173 33.14 -11.78 -6.27
C GLY A 173 31.72 -12.13 -5.84
N ASN A 174 31.28 -11.67 -4.66
CA ASN A 174 29.89 -11.81 -4.23
C ASN A 174 29.02 -10.84 -5.01
N VAL A 175 27.89 -11.32 -5.53
CA VAL A 175 26.93 -10.51 -6.27
C VAL A 175 25.73 -10.22 -5.38
N ASN A 176 25.48 -8.95 -5.10
CA ASN A 176 24.22 -8.54 -4.49
C ASN A 176 23.08 -8.88 -5.46
N ARG A 177 22.07 -9.59 -4.98
CA ARG A 177 20.90 -10.00 -5.78
C ARG A 177 19.59 -9.45 -5.24
N GLN A 178 19.67 -8.56 -4.25
CA GLN A 178 18.49 -7.88 -3.74
C GLN A 178 18.02 -6.85 -4.75
N VAL A 179 16.71 -6.84 -4.99
CA VAL A 179 16.00 -5.87 -5.83
C VAL A 179 14.73 -5.45 -5.09
N SER A 180 14.23 -4.25 -5.40
CA SER A 180 12.97 -3.78 -4.83
C SER A 180 11.83 -4.04 -5.80
N LEU A 181 10.70 -4.48 -5.25
CA LEU A 181 9.43 -4.65 -5.93
C LEU A 181 8.53 -3.48 -5.58
N GLN A 182 7.89 -2.89 -6.59
CA GLN A 182 6.72 -2.05 -6.44
C GLN A 182 5.51 -2.86 -6.90
N VAL A 183 4.65 -3.23 -5.97
CA VAL A 183 3.42 -3.95 -6.28
C VAL A 183 2.27 -2.95 -6.37
N THR A 184 1.66 -2.86 -7.54
CA THR A 184 0.42 -2.10 -7.74
C THR A 184 -0.76 -3.06 -7.61
N PHE A 185 -1.76 -2.68 -6.81
CA PHE A 185 -2.91 -3.51 -6.50
C PHE A 185 -4.17 -2.67 -6.29
N LYS A 186 -5.34 -3.30 -6.43
CA LYS A 186 -6.63 -2.75 -6.00
C LYS A 186 -7.12 -3.45 -4.75
N ILE A 187 -7.98 -2.80 -3.98
CA ILE A 187 -8.58 -3.43 -2.81
C ILE A 187 -9.59 -4.50 -3.28
N ALA A 188 -9.49 -5.70 -2.72
CA ALA A 188 -10.47 -6.75 -2.96
C ALA A 188 -11.82 -6.38 -2.33
N GLU A 189 -12.91 -6.75 -2.98
CA GLU A 189 -14.24 -6.63 -2.38
C GLU A 189 -14.30 -7.46 -1.09
N PHE A 190 -14.92 -6.93 -0.03
CA PHE A 190 -14.88 -7.56 1.30
C PHE A 190 -15.75 -8.83 1.39
N ASP A 191 -16.63 -9.05 0.42
CA ASP A 191 -17.42 -10.27 0.24
C ASP A 191 -16.82 -11.24 -0.79
N SER A 192 -15.68 -10.90 -1.39
CA SER A 192 -14.92 -11.81 -2.27
C SER A 192 -14.31 -12.99 -1.54
N GLU A 193 -14.03 -14.07 -2.27
CA GLU A 193 -13.38 -15.26 -1.70
C GLU A 193 -11.91 -14.98 -1.33
N GLU A 194 -11.23 -14.15 -2.13
CA GLU A 194 -9.88 -13.68 -1.88
C GLU A 194 -9.80 -12.99 -0.50
N TYR A 195 -10.73 -12.09 -0.20
CA TYR A 195 -10.79 -11.42 1.10
C TYR A 195 -11.07 -12.41 2.24
N LYS A 196 -12.13 -13.22 2.12
CA LYS A 196 -12.57 -14.15 3.17
C LYS A 196 -11.48 -15.18 3.54
N SER A 197 -10.72 -15.64 2.55
CA SER A 197 -9.65 -16.64 2.76
C SER A 197 -8.58 -16.16 3.74
N PHE A 198 -8.27 -14.86 3.73
CA PHE A 198 -7.29 -14.25 4.63
C PHE A 198 -7.92 -13.67 5.88
N ALA A 199 -9.12 -13.09 5.78
CA ALA A 199 -9.75 -12.34 6.85
C ALA A 199 -9.89 -13.14 8.15
N ASN A 200 -10.30 -14.40 8.06
CA ASN A 200 -10.44 -15.27 9.24
C ASN A 200 -9.11 -15.47 9.99
N ILE A 201 -8.01 -15.66 9.23
CA ILE A 201 -6.66 -15.85 9.79
C ILE A 201 -6.17 -14.55 10.43
N ALA A 202 -6.35 -13.42 9.75
CA ALA A 202 -5.92 -12.12 10.26
C ALA A 202 -6.65 -11.75 11.56
N LEU A 203 -7.98 -11.87 11.57
CA LEU A 203 -8.82 -11.54 12.72
C LEU A 203 -8.53 -12.44 13.93
N SER A 204 -8.22 -13.73 13.72
CA SER A 204 -7.84 -14.64 14.80
C SER A 204 -6.45 -14.36 15.40
N ASN A 205 -5.65 -13.51 14.74
CA ASN A 205 -4.31 -13.10 15.18
C ASN A 205 -4.27 -11.60 15.54
N ASP A 206 -5.42 -10.99 15.84
CA ASP A 206 -5.57 -9.58 16.23
C ASP A 206 -5.10 -8.56 15.16
N TYR A 207 -5.23 -8.93 13.88
CA TYR A 207 -5.05 -8.02 12.75
C TYR A 207 -6.37 -7.62 12.13
N LEU A 208 -6.43 -6.38 11.63
CA LEU A 208 -7.46 -5.89 10.71
C LEU A 208 -7.04 -6.26 9.28
N PRO A 209 -7.75 -7.18 8.60
CA PRO A 209 -7.39 -7.61 7.25
C PRO A 209 -7.73 -6.57 6.18
N VAL A 210 -6.76 -6.29 5.32
CA VAL A 210 -6.95 -5.66 4.02
C VAL A 210 -6.36 -6.59 2.97
N VAL A 211 -7.10 -6.86 1.89
CA VAL A 211 -6.62 -7.72 0.80
C VAL A 211 -6.50 -6.91 -0.48
N GLY A 212 -5.36 -7.03 -1.15
CA GLY A 212 -5.08 -6.39 -2.42
C GLY A 212 -5.01 -7.40 -3.56
N ILE A 213 -5.71 -7.15 -4.66
CA ILE A 213 -5.60 -7.88 -5.91
C ILE A 213 -4.50 -7.23 -6.76
N ILE A 214 -3.43 -7.99 -7.02
CA ILE A 214 -2.27 -7.50 -7.76
C ILE A 214 -2.66 -7.18 -9.21
N GLU A 215 -2.33 -5.97 -9.66
CA GLU A 215 -2.44 -5.55 -11.06
C GLU A 215 -1.11 -5.69 -11.79
N LYS A 216 0.00 -5.30 -11.14
CA LYS A 216 1.35 -5.43 -11.68
C LYS A 216 2.40 -5.45 -10.58
N VAL A 217 3.55 -6.06 -10.88
CA VAL A 217 4.73 -6.07 -10.01
C VAL A 217 5.94 -5.59 -10.80
N GLU A 218 6.36 -4.35 -10.55
CA GLU A 218 7.51 -3.75 -11.20
C GLU A 218 8.76 -3.97 -10.37
N VAL A 219 9.88 -4.26 -11.03
CA VAL A 219 11.16 -4.56 -10.39
C VAL A 219 12.13 -3.42 -10.61
N TYR A 220 12.78 -2.98 -9.54
CA TYR A 220 13.70 -1.86 -9.53
C TYR A 220 15.08 -2.25 -9.00
N ASP A 221 16.11 -1.74 -9.66
CA ASP A 221 17.46 -1.67 -9.12
C ASP A 221 17.56 -0.51 -8.13
N THR A 222 17.61 -0.83 -6.84
CA THR A 222 17.77 0.13 -5.75
C THR A 222 19.15 0.08 -5.11
N SER A 223 20.11 -0.61 -5.74
CA SER A 223 21.48 -0.70 -5.22
C SER A 223 22.20 0.65 -5.17
N ASN A 224 21.78 1.59 -6.03
CA ASN A 224 22.15 2.99 -5.96
C ASN A 224 20.89 3.85 -5.74
N SER A 225 20.71 4.36 -4.53
CA SER A 225 19.55 5.20 -4.16
C SER A 225 19.43 6.50 -4.97
N TYR A 226 20.51 6.96 -5.60
CA TYR A 226 20.50 8.16 -6.46
C TYR A 226 20.10 7.86 -7.91
N ASN A 227 20.08 6.59 -8.31
CA ASN A 227 19.72 6.18 -9.66
C ASN A 227 18.91 4.88 -9.60
N VAL A 228 17.66 5.02 -9.20
CA VAL A 228 16.69 3.91 -9.18
C VAL A 228 16.20 3.66 -10.60
N GLU A 229 16.45 2.46 -11.12
CA GLU A 229 16.11 2.08 -12.49
C GLU A 229 15.09 0.92 -12.49
N LYS A 230 14.03 1.02 -13.30
CA LYS A 230 13.14 -0.12 -13.54
C LYS A 230 13.87 -1.12 -14.43
N ILE A 231 14.05 -2.34 -13.95
CA ILE A 231 14.81 -3.40 -14.64
C ILE A 231 13.91 -4.47 -15.26
N GLY A 232 12.62 -4.45 -14.99
CA GLY A 232 11.67 -5.40 -15.53
C GLY A 232 10.38 -5.46 -14.73
N GLU A 233 9.64 -6.55 -14.95
CA GLU A 233 8.42 -6.89 -14.24
C GLU A 233 8.51 -8.34 -13.78
N LEU A 234 7.93 -8.62 -12.61
CA LEU A 234 7.80 -9.97 -12.12
C LEU A 234 6.58 -10.60 -12.77
N MET A 235 6.75 -11.82 -13.30
CA MET A 235 5.73 -12.52 -14.07
C MET A 235 5.40 -13.86 -13.42
N VAL A 236 4.21 -14.38 -13.74
CA VAL A 236 3.81 -15.74 -13.38
C VAL A 236 4.36 -16.69 -14.44
N LYS A 237 5.13 -17.70 -14.01
CA LYS A 237 5.68 -18.72 -14.87
C LYS A 237 5.46 -20.13 -14.32
#